data_AF-A0A7V2YXX9-F1
#
_entry.id   AF-A0A7V2YXX9-F1
#
_cell.length_a   1.000
_cell.length_b   1.000
_cell.length_c   1.000
_cell.angle_alpha   90.00
_cell.angle_beta   90.00
_cell.angle_gamma   90.00
#
_symmetry.space_group_name_H-M   'P 1'
#
loop_
_entity.id
_entity.type
_entity.pdbx_description
1 polymer ?
#
loop_
_entity_poly.entity_id
_entity_poly.type
_entity_poly.pdbx_seq_one_letter_code
_entity_poly.pdbx_strand_id
1 'polypeptide(L)'
;MLLDSSIFVDSDLPVSARNQESVLGITRRICEEGDESWKLWLFEFVDDLRRRPAEALIVDPPVPETPPRLRALIASTVEALCDELDLPWPRWTRDVPSLPEPWFVSGIENLKATALVESPAWFRKRNIFVLGNFLDRR
;
A
#
# COMPACT_ATOMS: atom_id res chain seq x y z
N MET A 1 -3.37 -48.80 -7.07
CA MET A 1 -4.01 -48.86 -5.75
C MET A 1 -2.92 -48.49 -4.75
N LEU A 2 -2.89 -47.35 -4.07
CA LEU A 2 -3.77 -46.18 -3.95
C LEU A 2 -2.85 -44.96 -3.81
N LEU A 3 -3.26 -43.84 -4.40
CA LEU A 3 -2.78 -42.51 -4.06
C LEU A 3 -3.20 -42.23 -2.61
N ASP A 4 -2.32 -41.63 -1.80
CA ASP A 4 -2.79 -40.82 -0.70
C ASP A 4 -2.21 -39.40 -0.84
N SER A 5 -3.16 -38.49 -0.96
CA SER A 5 -3.00 -37.08 -1.16
C SER A 5 -2.90 -36.45 0.22
N SER A 6 -1.78 -35.82 0.53
CA SER A 6 -1.75 -34.89 1.66
C SER A 6 -1.08 -33.60 1.22
N ILE A 7 -1.98 -32.64 1.07
CA ILE A 7 -1.77 -31.20 0.90
C ILE A 7 -0.77 -30.73 1.95
N PHE A 8 0.45 -30.41 1.51
CA PHE A 8 1.34 -29.55 2.28
C PHE A 8 1.08 -28.13 1.81
N VAL A 9 0.42 -27.37 2.69
CA VAL A 9 0.32 -25.92 2.61
C VAL A 9 1.73 -25.36 2.69
N ASP A 10 2.20 -24.81 1.57
CA ASP A 10 3.53 -24.20 1.46
C ASP A 10 3.56 -22.91 2.31
N SER A 11 4.02 -23.06 3.56
CA SER A 11 4.05 -22.02 4.61
C SER A 11 5.49 -21.62 4.98
N ASP A 12 6.46 -21.82 4.08
CA ASP A 12 7.89 -21.65 4.41
C ASP A 12 8.59 -20.51 3.65
N LEU A 13 7.93 -19.36 3.53
CA LEU A 13 8.68 -18.11 3.32
C LEU A 13 9.27 -17.66 4.66
N PRO A 14 10.60 -17.43 4.77
CA PRO A 14 11.21 -16.98 6.02
C PRO A 14 10.55 -15.69 6.50
N VAL A 15 10.32 -15.55 7.81
CA VAL A 15 9.71 -14.36 8.43
C VAL A 15 10.42 -13.06 8.01
N SER A 16 11.71 -13.14 7.70
CA SER A 16 12.51 -12.01 7.19
C SER A 16 12.12 -11.54 5.79
N ALA A 17 11.62 -12.42 4.91
CA ALA A 17 11.10 -12.04 3.59
C ALA A 17 9.69 -11.46 3.70
N ARG A 18 8.82 -12.06 4.54
CA ARG A 18 7.48 -11.54 4.85
C ARG A 18 7.52 -10.10 5.40
N ASN A 19 8.55 -9.79 6.20
CA ASN A 19 8.74 -8.46 6.78
C ASN A 19 9.34 -7.44 5.82
N GLN A 20 9.86 -7.83 4.65
CA GLN A 20 10.39 -6.89 3.66
C GLN A 20 9.30 -6.40 2.71
N GLU A 21 8.36 -7.28 2.39
CA GLU A 21 7.22 -7.00 1.51
C GLU A 21 6.06 -6.31 2.26
N SER A 22 6.06 -6.31 3.60
CA SER A 22 4.99 -5.68 4.39
C SER A 22 5.06 -4.16 4.38
N VAL A 23 3.99 -3.49 4.81
CA VAL A 23 3.95 -2.03 5.04
C VAL A 23 5.12 -1.55 5.91
N LEU A 24 5.42 -2.28 6.99
CA LEU A 24 6.57 -2.00 7.85
C LEU A 24 7.91 -2.17 7.09
N GLY A 25 8.00 -3.19 6.25
CA GLY A 25 9.17 -3.48 5.41
C GLY A 25 9.47 -2.39 4.39
N ILE A 26 8.48 -2.08 3.55
CA ILE A 26 8.64 -1.08 2.49
C ILE A 26 8.91 0.31 3.05
N THR A 27 8.32 0.66 4.19
CA THR A 27 8.54 1.98 4.79
C THR A 27 9.92 2.11 5.42
N ARG A 28 10.46 1.02 5.98
CA ARG A 28 11.87 0.98 6.40
C ARG A 28 12.81 1.21 5.22
N ARG A 29 12.59 0.53 4.08
CA ARG A 29 13.39 0.72 2.86
C ARG A 29 13.33 2.15 2.34
N ILE A 30 12.14 2.75 2.32
CA ILE A 30 11.96 4.15 1.92
C ILE A 30 12.78 5.08 2.81
N CYS A 31 12.79 4.87 4.13
CA CYS A 31 13.58 5.67 5.05
C CYS A 31 15.10 5.46 4.88
N GLU A 32 15.55 4.25 4.56
CA GLU A 32 16.97 3.90 4.35
C GLU A 32 17.51 4.45 3.02
N GLU A 33 16.71 4.36 1.95
CA GLU A 33 17.09 4.73 0.58
C GLU A 33 16.72 6.18 0.21
N GLY A 34 15.89 6.81 1.04
CA GLY A 34 15.41 8.19 0.90
C GLY A 34 14.03 8.27 0.24
N ASP A 35 13.34 9.39 0.52
CA ASP A 35 11.94 9.63 0.14
C ASP A 35 11.63 9.34 -1.33
N GLU A 36 12.52 9.64 -2.27
CA GLU A 36 12.29 9.45 -3.72
C GLU A 36 12.11 7.99 -4.14
N SER A 37 12.53 7.03 -3.31
CA SER A 37 12.35 5.60 -3.54
C SER A 37 10.90 5.13 -3.33
N TRP A 38 10.01 5.98 -2.80
CA TRP A 38 8.65 5.59 -2.40
C TRP A 38 7.84 4.90 -3.50
N LYS A 39 7.99 5.32 -4.76
CA LYS A 39 7.23 4.74 -5.89
C LYS A 39 7.57 3.28 -6.08
N LEU A 40 8.88 2.96 -6.08
CA LEU A 40 9.36 1.59 -6.27
C LEU A 40 8.76 0.68 -5.21
N TRP A 41 8.99 1.01 -3.94
CA TRP A 41 8.59 0.17 -2.82
C TRP A 41 7.07 0.10 -2.63
N LEU A 42 6.33 1.19 -2.87
CA LEU A 42 4.87 1.17 -2.83
C LEU A 42 4.31 0.23 -3.90
N PHE A 43 4.81 0.32 -5.14
CA PHE A 43 4.27 -0.48 -6.23
C PHE A 43 4.71 -1.95 -6.15
N GLU A 44 5.90 -2.26 -5.64
CA GLU A 44 6.29 -3.63 -5.29
C GLU A 44 5.34 -4.22 -4.24
N PHE A 45 5.04 -3.49 -3.16
CA PHE A 45 4.04 -3.92 -2.18
C PHE A 45 2.65 -4.15 -2.78
N VAL A 46 2.18 -3.26 -3.65
CA VAL A 46 0.88 -3.42 -4.34
C VAL A 46 0.85 -4.73 -5.12
N ASP A 47 1.93 -5.05 -5.83
CA ASP A 47 2.08 -6.30 -6.57
C ASP A 47 2.11 -7.52 -5.65
N ASP A 48 2.90 -7.46 -4.59
CA ASP A 48 3.11 -8.58 -3.68
C ASP A 48 1.81 -8.91 -2.95
N LEU A 49 1.08 -7.88 -2.49
CA LEU A 49 -0.21 -8.06 -1.83
C LEU A 49 -1.28 -8.63 -2.79
N ARG A 50 -1.32 -8.19 -4.05
CA ARG A 50 -2.23 -8.78 -5.05
C ARG A 50 -1.85 -10.21 -5.40
N ARG A 51 -0.55 -10.51 -5.50
CA ARG A 51 -0.04 -11.85 -5.82
C ARG A 51 -0.28 -12.84 -4.68
N ARG A 52 -0.15 -12.38 -3.43
CA ARG A 52 -0.38 -13.15 -2.21
C ARG A 52 -1.11 -12.31 -1.16
N PRO A 53 -2.45 -12.23 -1.23
CA PRO A 53 -3.23 -11.53 -0.23
C PRO A 53 -2.99 -12.13 1.16
N ALA A 54 -2.46 -11.31 2.08
CA ALA A 54 -2.15 -11.74 3.43
C ALA A 54 -2.22 -10.57 4.41
N GLU A 55 -3.02 -10.72 5.48
CA GLU A 55 -3.15 -9.70 6.54
C GLU A 55 -1.80 -9.34 7.18
N ALA A 56 -0.88 -10.31 7.27
CA ALA A 56 0.47 -10.09 7.80
C ALA A 56 1.28 -9.02 7.03
N LEU A 57 0.94 -8.73 5.77
CA LEU A 57 1.62 -7.69 4.99
C LEU A 57 1.12 -6.28 5.34
N ILE A 58 -0.05 -6.16 5.98
CA ILE A 58 -0.73 -4.88 6.21
C ILE A 58 -1.06 -4.60 7.67
N VAL A 59 -0.92 -5.59 8.56
CA VAL A 59 -1.28 -5.48 9.97
C VAL A 59 -0.46 -4.43 10.72
N ASP A 60 0.82 -4.33 10.41
CA ASP A 60 1.73 -3.38 11.04
C ASP A 60 1.71 -2.02 10.33
N PRO A 61 1.74 -0.91 11.07
CA PRO A 61 1.78 0.42 10.49
C PRO A 61 3.15 0.72 9.85
N PRO A 62 3.23 1.81 9.04
CA PRO A 62 4.51 2.37 8.61
C PRO A 62 5.44 2.67 9.78
N VAL A 63 6.77 2.61 9.55
CA VAL A 63 7.75 3.01 10.58
C VAL A 63 7.49 4.46 11.07
N PRO A 64 7.77 4.78 12.35
CA PRO A 64 7.51 6.11 12.93
C PRO A 64 8.12 7.28 12.14
N GLU A 65 9.25 7.05 11.49
CA GLU A 65 10.01 8.03 10.71
C GLU A 65 9.38 8.31 9.32
N THR A 66 8.40 7.50 8.89
CA THR A 66 7.73 7.68 7.60
C THR A 66 7.11 9.08 7.51
N PRO A 67 7.43 9.89 6.48
CA PRO A 67 6.87 11.21 6.30
C PRO A 67 5.34 11.21 6.29
N PRO A 68 4.66 12.24 6.87
CA PRO A 68 3.20 12.27 6.96
C PRO A 68 2.48 12.07 5.62
N ARG A 69 2.99 12.67 4.54
CA ARG A 69 2.46 12.50 3.17
C ARG A 69 2.46 11.04 2.72
N LEU A 70 3.57 10.33 2.96
CA LEU A 70 3.73 8.94 2.57
C LEU A 70 2.89 8.02 3.46
N ARG A 71 2.81 8.30 4.76
CA ARG A 71 1.92 7.56 5.68
C ARG A 71 0.46 7.66 5.23
N ALA A 72 0.00 8.84 4.83
CA ALA A 72 -1.36 9.04 4.30
C ALA A 72 -1.57 8.31 2.95
N LEU A 73 -0.58 8.32 2.06
CA LEU A 73 -0.64 7.61 0.78
C LEU A 73 -0.70 6.09 0.98
N ILE A 74 0.15 5.55 1.85
CA ILE A 74 0.22 4.13 2.15
C ILE A 74 -1.08 3.68 2.83
N ALA A 75 -1.61 4.44 3.80
CA ALA A 75 -2.89 4.13 4.43
C ALA A 75 -4.05 4.08 3.41
N SER A 76 -4.06 5.03 2.46
CA SER A 76 -5.08 5.08 1.40
C SER A 76 -4.94 3.91 0.43
N THR A 77 -3.70 3.51 0.12
CA THR A 77 -3.40 2.37 -0.74
C THR A 77 -3.79 1.06 -0.07
N VAL A 78 -3.46 0.87 1.21
CA VAL A 78 -3.84 -0.31 1.99
C VAL A 78 -5.35 -0.48 2.03
N GLU A 79 -6.11 0.58 2.35
CA GLU A 79 -7.58 0.49 2.38
C GLU A 79 -8.18 0.20 0.99
N ALA A 80 -7.64 0.80 -0.07
CA ALA A 80 -8.08 0.51 -1.43
C ALA A 80 -7.82 -0.96 -1.82
N LEU A 81 -6.66 -1.51 -1.45
CA LEU A 81 -6.33 -2.92 -1.71
C LEU A 81 -7.12 -3.88 -0.82
N CYS A 82 -7.41 -3.50 0.43
CA CYS A 82 -8.28 -4.29 1.29
C CYS A 82 -9.68 -4.44 0.71
N ASP A 83 -10.26 -3.35 0.19
CA ASP A 83 -11.53 -3.39 -0.52
C ASP A 83 -11.46 -4.24 -1.79
N GLU A 84 -10.37 -4.11 -2.56
CA GLU A 84 -10.14 -4.87 -3.79
C GLU A 84 -10.04 -6.39 -3.52
N LEU A 85 -9.38 -6.77 -2.43
CA LEU A 85 -8.99 -8.15 -2.12
C LEU A 85 -9.85 -8.82 -1.02
N ASP A 86 -10.92 -8.16 -0.57
CA ASP A 86 -11.79 -8.60 0.53
C ASP A 86 -11.02 -8.92 1.84
N LEU A 87 -10.05 -8.07 2.17
CA LEU A 87 -9.27 -8.17 3.41
C LEU A 87 -9.80 -7.19 4.47
N PRO A 88 -9.71 -7.53 5.77
CA PRO A 88 -10.09 -6.60 6.83
C PRO A 88 -9.16 -5.38 6.86
N TRP A 89 -9.74 -4.20 7.07
CA TRP A 89 -8.95 -2.97 7.23
C TRP A 89 -8.12 -3.00 8.53
N PRO A 90 -6.79 -2.79 8.46
CA PRO A 90 -5.97 -2.64 9.65
C PRO A 90 -6.41 -1.43 10.47
N ARG A 91 -6.42 -1.57 11.81
CA ARG A 91 -6.92 -0.49 12.70
C ARG A 91 -6.14 0.81 12.54
N TRP A 92 -4.83 0.71 12.35
CA TRP A 92 -3.93 1.86 12.25
C TRP A 92 -4.27 2.80 11.08
N THR A 93 -4.89 2.31 10.00
CA THR A 93 -5.22 3.16 8.85
C THR A 93 -6.22 4.25 9.23
N ARG A 94 -7.11 3.97 10.20
CA ARG A 94 -8.14 4.89 10.68
C ARG A 94 -7.57 6.08 11.44
N ASP A 95 -6.41 5.87 12.08
CA ASP A 95 -5.75 6.89 12.89
C ASP A 95 -4.86 7.82 12.05
N VAL A 96 -4.71 7.55 10.75
CA VAL A 96 -3.93 8.40 9.85
C VAL A 96 -4.76 9.60 9.39
N PRO A 97 -4.41 10.84 9.78
CA PRO A 97 -5.18 12.02 9.46
C PRO A 97 -5.08 12.38 7.98
N SER A 98 -6.01 13.23 7.53
CA SER A 98 -5.90 13.90 6.24
C SER A 98 -4.74 14.88 6.20
N LEU A 99 -4.13 15.07 5.03
CA LEU A 99 -3.11 16.09 4.84
C LEU A 99 -3.73 17.50 4.92
N PRO A 100 -3.03 18.48 5.51
CA PRO A 100 -3.52 19.85 5.62
C PRO A 100 -3.66 20.53 4.25
N GLU A 101 -2.72 20.22 3.34
CA GLU A 101 -2.71 20.72 1.97
C GLU A 101 -2.90 19.56 0.97
N PRO A 102 -3.59 19.81 -0.16
CA PRO A 102 -3.85 18.78 -1.15
C PRO A 102 -2.54 18.30 -1.79
N TRP A 103 -2.34 16.98 -1.81
CA TRP A 103 -1.18 16.39 -2.48
C TRP A 103 -1.58 15.74 -3.82
N PHE A 104 -1.16 16.36 -4.91
CA PHE A 104 -1.28 15.82 -6.27
C PHE A 104 -0.06 14.97 -6.60
N VAL A 105 -0.21 13.65 -6.54
CA VAL A 105 0.91 12.69 -6.58
C VAL A 105 1.66 12.72 -7.91
N SER A 106 0.98 13.04 -9.02
CA SER A 106 1.64 13.17 -10.32
C SER A 106 2.62 14.35 -10.40
N GLY A 107 2.37 15.42 -9.64
CA GLY A 107 3.10 16.68 -9.74
C GLY A 107 2.87 17.46 -11.05
N ILE A 108 2.00 16.99 -11.95
CA ILE A 108 1.77 17.61 -13.26
C ILE A 108 0.54 18.52 -13.19
N GLU A 109 0.74 19.82 -13.42
CA GLU A 109 -0.28 20.87 -13.22
C GLU A 109 -1.57 20.62 -14.03
N ASN A 110 -1.43 20.28 -15.32
CA ASN A 110 -2.57 20.06 -16.20
C ASN A 110 -3.38 18.79 -15.84
N LEU A 111 -2.85 17.91 -14.98
CA LEU A 111 -3.55 16.71 -14.51
C LEU A 111 -4.29 16.93 -13.20
N LYS A 112 -4.17 18.09 -12.54
CA LYS A 112 -4.86 18.34 -11.26
C LYS A 112 -6.37 18.23 -11.39
N ALA A 113 -6.95 18.84 -12.43
CA ALA A 113 -8.39 18.78 -12.67
C ALA A 113 -8.88 17.34 -12.87
N THR A 114 -8.14 16.54 -13.63
CA THR A 114 -8.41 15.11 -13.83
C THR A 114 -8.31 14.35 -12.51
N ALA A 115 -7.23 14.56 -11.74
CA ALA A 115 -7.03 13.89 -10.46
C ALA A 115 -8.14 14.22 -9.44
N LEU A 116 -8.65 15.45 -9.40
CA LEU A 116 -9.78 15.82 -8.52
C LEU A 116 -11.04 14.99 -8.81
N VAL A 117 -11.31 14.71 -10.08
CA VAL A 117 -12.50 13.96 -10.52
C VAL A 117 -12.30 12.45 -10.34
N GLU A 118 -11.12 11.95 -10.71
CA GLU A 118 -10.87 10.50 -10.81
C GLU A 118 -10.39 9.85 -9.52
N SER A 119 -9.85 10.63 -8.56
CA SER A 119 -9.23 10.05 -7.36
C SER A 119 -10.19 9.15 -6.59
N PRO A 120 -9.79 7.90 -6.27
CA PRO A 120 -10.62 7.02 -5.46
C PRO A 120 -10.91 7.58 -4.06
N ALA A 121 -12.03 7.18 -3.47
CA ALA A 121 -12.50 7.74 -2.19
C ALA A 121 -11.49 7.59 -1.05
N TRP A 122 -10.77 6.47 -1.00
CA TRP A 122 -9.74 6.18 0.00
C TRP A 122 -8.57 7.18 -0.02
N PHE A 123 -8.26 7.75 -1.18
CA PHE A 123 -7.24 8.79 -1.34
C PHE A 123 -7.82 10.19 -1.05
N ARG A 124 -9.02 10.49 -1.58
CA ARG A 124 -9.67 11.79 -1.40
C ARG A 124 -9.92 12.13 0.07
N LYS A 125 -10.32 11.14 0.89
CA LYS A 125 -10.56 11.37 2.33
C LYS A 125 -9.30 11.80 3.10
N ARG A 126 -8.10 11.62 2.51
CA ARG A 126 -6.81 12.05 3.08
C ARG A 126 -6.18 13.24 2.34
N ASN A 127 -6.96 13.93 1.50
CA ASN A 127 -6.50 15.06 0.68
C ASN A 127 -5.36 14.66 -0.29
N ILE A 128 -5.41 13.42 -0.78
CA ILE A 128 -4.48 12.88 -1.77
C ILE A 128 -5.22 12.73 -3.09
N PHE A 129 -4.59 13.23 -4.15
CA PHE A 129 -5.14 13.21 -5.50
C PHE A 129 -4.22 12.46 -6.45
N VAL A 130 -4.76 11.40 -7.03
CA VAL A 130 -4.14 10.48 -7.98
C VAL A 130 -5.02 10.35 -9.23
N LEU A 131 -4.46 9.87 -10.33
CA LEU A 131 -5.26 9.50 -11.50
C LEU A 131 -6.04 8.22 -11.24
N GLY A 132 -7.12 7.98 -12.00
CA GLY A 132 -7.96 6.80 -11.81
C GLY A 132 -7.21 5.47 -11.95
N ASN A 133 -6.15 5.45 -12.75
CA ASN A 133 -5.30 4.29 -13.00
C ASN A 133 -4.06 4.20 -12.10
N PHE A 134 -4.01 4.96 -10.99
CA PHE A 134 -2.80 5.04 -10.16
C PHE A 134 -2.34 3.70 -9.59
N LEU A 135 -3.28 2.83 -9.21
CA LEU A 135 -2.96 1.48 -8.75
C LEU A 135 -2.97 0.44 -9.89
N ASP A 136 -3.17 0.85 -11.14
CA ASP A 136 -3.17 -0.09 -12.27
C ASP A 136 -1.74 -0.49 -12.60
N ARG A 137 -1.52 -1.80 -12.68
CA ARG A 137 -0.24 -2.45 -12.97
C ARG A 137 -0.38 -3.25 -14.27
N ARG A 138 -0.45 -2.58 -15.43
CA ARG A 138 -0.50 -3.24 -16.76
C ARG A 138 0.89 -3.62 -17.27
#